data_AF-A0A7X0EZX0-F1
#
_entry.id   AF-A0A7X0EZX0-F1
#
_cell.length_a   1.000
_cell.length_b   1.000
_cell.length_c   1.000
_cell.angle_alpha   90.00
_cell.angle_beta   90.00
_cell.angle_gamma   90.00
#
_symmetry.space_group_name_H-M   'P 1'
#
loop_
_entity.id
_entity.type
_entity.pdbx_description
1 polymer ?
#
loop_
_entity_poly.entity_id
_entity_poly.type
_entity_poly.pdbx_seq_one_letter_code
_entity_poly.pdbx_strand_id
1 'polypeptide(L)'
;MAELTGARNRFIIAATVSAGCSLIIRRPLAFAIAAGLGVIMADPEGMLEAMKEWKTKAEGGLTEEVEELVRSVRSLNDRLKNDAHWDGAARIAYEAVAEPFIEELEKLGTGRNGIGDALKSSADQYEMLSYFAVATAMAMVVWAVLVSVGKLTPATWVTSQIALNAGLKALWTALRPILIKLGIFAAGVFAIYQGVSMQNLEQAGKFQNMMAMPMVEQYGLGNDPNSGALVQKPIPTTKQNGSPTNTEVPTQMA
;
A
#
# COMPACT_ATOMS: atom_id res chain seq x y z
N MET A 1 1.48 2.30 -31.72
CA MET A 1 1.80 0.84 -31.78
C MET A 1 2.42 0.29 -30.49
N ALA A 2 2.94 1.12 -29.56
CA ALA A 2 3.50 0.65 -28.28
C ALA A 2 2.45 0.17 -27.25
N GLU A 3 1.20 0.68 -27.30
CA GLU A 3 0.13 0.27 -26.38
C GLU A 3 -0.32 -1.19 -26.59
N LEU A 4 -0.23 -1.74 -27.80
CA LEU A 4 -0.68 -3.11 -28.10
C LEU A 4 0.27 -4.20 -27.59
N THR A 5 1.48 -3.83 -27.16
CA THR A 5 2.50 -4.76 -26.67
C THR A 5 2.61 -4.83 -25.15
N GLY A 6 1.89 -3.98 -24.41
CA GLY A 6 1.90 -3.94 -22.95
C GLY A 6 1.43 -5.25 -22.31
N ALA A 7 2.01 -5.61 -21.16
CA ALA A 7 1.71 -6.87 -20.48
C ALA A 7 0.24 -6.97 -20.04
N ARG A 8 -0.39 -5.83 -19.69
CA ARG A 8 -1.83 -5.74 -19.43
C ARG A 8 -2.66 -6.17 -20.65
N ASN A 9 -2.31 -5.69 -21.84
CA ASN A 9 -3.00 -6.07 -23.07
C ASN A 9 -2.83 -7.56 -23.40
N ARG A 10 -1.65 -8.13 -23.12
CA ARG A 10 -1.43 -9.58 -23.25
C ARG A 10 -2.35 -10.38 -22.34
N PHE A 11 -2.53 -9.95 -21.08
CA PHE A 11 -3.49 -10.59 -20.18
C PHE A 11 -4.93 -10.46 -20.66
N ILE A 12 -5.35 -9.27 -21.11
CA ILE A 12 -6.70 -9.05 -21.65
C ILE A 12 -6.96 -9.96 -22.85
N ILE A 13 -6.03 -9.99 -23.81
CA ILE A 13 -6.15 -10.83 -25.00
C ILE A 13 -6.20 -12.30 -24.59
N ALA A 14 -5.30 -12.76 -23.72
CA ALA A 14 -5.28 -14.14 -23.24
C ALA A 14 -6.58 -14.53 -22.52
N ALA A 15 -7.11 -13.67 -21.64
CA ALA A 15 -8.37 -13.89 -20.93
C ALA A 15 -9.57 -13.93 -21.90
N THR A 16 -9.64 -12.99 -22.84
CA THR A 16 -10.76 -12.90 -23.81
C THR A 16 -10.74 -14.08 -24.78
N VAL A 17 -9.56 -14.42 -25.31
CA VAL A 17 -9.38 -15.56 -26.22
C VAL A 17 -9.66 -16.88 -25.51
N SER A 18 -9.15 -17.06 -24.28
CA SER A 18 -9.40 -18.28 -23.51
C SER A 18 -10.88 -18.44 -23.14
N ALA A 19 -11.59 -17.35 -22.82
CA ALA A 19 -13.03 -17.35 -22.59
C ALA A 19 -13.83 -17.74 -23.87
N GLY A 20 -13.43 -17.20 -25.03
CA GLY A 20 -14.01 -17.61 -26.32
C GLY A 20 -13.77 -19.11 -26.59
N CYS A 21 -12.54 -19.59 -26.35
CA CYS A 21 -12.20 -20.99 -26.50
C CYS A 21 -12.96 -21.89 -25.53
N SER A 22 -13.17 -21.46 -24.27
CA SER A 22 -13.92 -22.24 -23.29
C SER A 22 -15.39 -22.41 -23.69
N LEU A 23 -16.00 -21.40 -24.33
CA LEU A 23 -17.36 -21.50 -24.87
C LEU A 23 -17.48 -22.49 -26.04
N ILE A 24 -16.42 -22.64 -26.84
CA ILE A 24 -16.37 -23.62 -27.95
C ILE A 24 -16.17 -25.04 -27.40
N ILE A 25 -15.27 -25.19 -26.43
CA ILE A 25 -14.92 -26.48 -25.81
C ILE A 25 -16.05 -27.01 -24.91
N ARG A 26 -16.79 -26.11 -24.24
CA ARG A 26 -17.93 -26.43 -23.33
C ARG A 26 -17.57 -27.45 -22.23
N ARG A 27 -16.38 -27.36 -21.65
CA ARG A 27 -15.94 -28.20 -20.53
C ARG A 27 -15.66 -27.36 -19.28
N PRO A 28 -16.01 -27.84 -18.08
CA PRO A 28 -15.84 -27.09 -16.84
C PRO A 28 -14.38 -26.72 -16.56
N LEU A 29 -13.42 -27.60 -16.92
CA LEU A 29 -11.99 -27.32 -16.79
C LEU A 29 -11.52 -26.16 -17.69
N ALA A 30 -12.08 -26.03 -18.90
CA ALA A 30 -11.73 -24.93 -19.80
C ALA A 30 -12.22 -23.58 -19.23
N PHE A 31 -13.41 -23.57 -18.62
CA PHE A 31 -13.91 -22.39 -17.90
C PHE A 31 -13.05 -22.06 -16.67
N ALA A 32 -12.60 -23.06 -15.91
CA ALA A 32 -11.72 -22.82 -14.76
C ALA A 32 -10.37 -22.21 -15.19
N ILE A 33 -9.80 -22.65 -16.32
CA ILE A 33 -8.58 -22.07 -16.89
C ILE A 33 -8.82 -20.62 -17.33
N ALA A 34 -9.91 -20.36 -18.07
CA ALA A 34 -10.25 -19.00 -18.52
C ALA A 34 -10.50 -18.06 -17.33
N ALA A 35 -11.22 -18.52 -16.30
CA ALA A 35 -11.44 -17.77 -15.07
C ALA A 35 -10.11 -17.52 -14.33
N GLY A 36 -9.23 -18.51 -14.24
CA GLY A 36 -7.91 -18.37 -13.66
C GLY A 36 -7.06 -17.32 -14.37
N LEU A 37 -7.05 -17.32 -15.71
CA LEU A 37 -6.38 -16.29 -16.49
C LEU A 37 -6.99 -14.90 -16.29
N GLY A 38 -8.31 -14.81 -16.11
CA GLY A 38 -9.00 -13.57 -15.77
C GLY A 38 -8.60 -13.01 -14.39
N VAL A 39 -8.46 -13.88 -13.38
CA VAL A 39 -8.04 -13.46 -12.02
C VAL A 39 -6.57 -13.02 -11.99
N ILE A 40 -5.73 -13.55 -12.89
CA ILE A 40 -4.31 -13.20 -12.98
C ILE A 40 -4.09 -11.85 -13.70
N MET A 41 -5.15 -11.22 -14.23
CA MET A 41 -5.03 -9.95 -14.95
C MET A 41 -4.49 -8.85 -14.02
N ALA A 42 -3.22 -8.52 -14.20
CA ALA A 42 -2.51 -7.48 -13.48
C ALA A 42 -2.06 -6.38 -14.43
N ASP A 43 -1.87 -5.18 -13.87
CA ASP A 43 -1.31 -4.03 -14.57
C ASP A 43 0.13 -3.78 -14.06
N PRO A 44 1.14 -4.48 -14.61
CA PRO A 44 2.52 -4.32 -14.17
C PRO A 44 3.06 -2.92 -14.48
N GLU A 45 2.53 -2.25 -15.50
CA GLU A 45 2.88 -0.85 -15.80
C GLU A 45 2.39 0.07 -14.68
N GLY A 46 1.14 -0.12 -14.23
CA GLY A 46 0.61 0.56 -13.05
C GLY A 46 1.38 0.25 -11.76
N MET A 47 1.88 -0.99 -11.60
CA MET A 47 2.75 -1.34 -10.46
C MET A 47 4.11 -0.63 -10.51
N LEU A 48 4.71 -0.47 -11.69
CA LEU A 48 5.95 0.28 -11.87
C LEU A 48 5.75 1.79 -11.66
N GLU A 49 4.60 2.32 -12.06
CA GLU A 49 4.23 3.71 -11.78
C GLU A 49 4.04 3.93 -10.27
N ALA A 50 3.24 3.07 -9.61
CA ALA A 50 3.10 3.09 -8.16
C ALA A 50 4.46 2.93 -7.45
N MET A 51 5.35 2.07 -7.94
CA MET A 51 6.70 1.93 -7.39
C MET A 51 7.47 3.25 -7.38
N LYS A 52 7.37 4.06 -8.45
CA LYS A 52 7.98 5.38 -8.50
C LYS A 52 7.37 6.34 -7.47
N GLU A 53 6.06 6.26 -7.24
CA GLU A 53 5.39 7.05 -6.21
C GLU A 53 5.74 6.60 -4.80
N TRP A 54 6.07 5.33 -4.57
CA TRP A 54 6.45 4.83 -3.25
C TRP A 54 7.92 5.08 -2.92
N LYS A 55 8.83 4.94 -3.90
CA LYS A 55 10.26 5.14 -3.69
C LYS A 55 10.64 6.60 -3.44
N THR A 56 11.66 6.80 -2.63
CA THR A 56 12.32 8.10 -2.48
C THR A 56 13.12 8.46 -3.73
N LYS A 57 13.35 9.75 -4.00
CA LYS A 57 14.18 10.22 -5.11
C LYS A 57 15.58 9.61 -5.10
N ALA A 58 16.18 9.44 -3.91
CA ALA A 58 17.49 8.81 -3.75
C ALA A 58 17.55 7.37 -4.30
N GLU A 59 16.42 6.65 -4.27
CA GLU A 59 16.29 5.26 -4.73
C GLU A 59 15.64 5.14 -6.12
N GLY A 60 15.51 6.26 -6.85
CA GLY A 60 14.94 6.30 -8.20
C GLY A 60 13.43 6.47 -8.28
N GLY A 61 12.78 6.91 -7.20
CA GLY A 61 11.37 7.29 -7.17
C GLY A 61 11.11 8.80 -7.31
N LEU A 62 9.91 9.23 -6.94
CA LEU A 62 9.43 10.62 -7.07
C LEU A 62 9.23 11.33 -5.72
N THR A 63 9.16 10.58 -4.60
CA THR A 63 8.90 11.12 -3.25
C THR A 63 10.16 11.78 -2.68
N GLU A 64 10.07 13.00 -2.18
CA GLU A 64 11.19 13.71 -1.52
C GLU A 64 10.89 14.06 -0.05
N GLU A 65 9.61 14.04 0.32
CA GLU A 65 9.08 14.65 1.53
C GLU A 65 9.66 14.05 2.82
N VAL A 66 9.87 12.73 2.87
CA VAL A 66 10.35 12.05 4.08
C VAL A 66 11.82 12.36 4.34
N GLU A 67 12.64 12.38 3.30
CA GLU A 67 14.07 12.64 3.43
C GLU A 67 14.34 14.12 3.75
N GLU A 68 13.58 15.02 3.11
CA GLU A 68 13.62 16.45 3.40
C GLU A 68 13.16 16.75 4.83
N LEU A 69 12.13 16.05 5.32
CA LEU A 69 11.66 16.18 6.69
C LEU A 69 12.72 15.72 7.70
N VAL A 70 13.36 14.56 7.48
CA VAL A 70 14.47 14.08 8.33
C VAL A 70 15.60 15.11 8.37
N ARG A 71 16.02 15.64 7.21
CA ARG A 71 17.07 16.68 7.14
C ARG A 71 16.65 17.95 7.88
N SER A 72 15.40 18.37 7.73
CA SER A 72 14.87 19.57 8.38
C SER A 72 14.84 19.45 9.90
N VAL A 73 14.40 18.29 10.42
CA VAL A 73 14.37 18.02 11.87
C VAL A 73 15.79 17.90 12.44
N ARG A 74 16.71 17.23 11.75
CA ARG A 74 18.13 17.19 12.14
C ARG A 74 18.76 18.57 12.14
N SER A 75 18.54 19.36 11.09
CA SER A 75 19.02 20.74 11.00
C SER A 75 18.46 21.62 12.11
N LEU A 76 17.18 21.47 12.45
CA LEU A 76 16.58 22.20 13.58
C LEU A 76 17.24 21.83 14.90
N ASN A 77 17.49 20.53 15.13
CA ASN A 77 18.18 20.06 16.34
C ASN A 77 19.61 20.63 16.44
N ASP A 78 20.34 20.64 15.32
CA ASP A 78 21.69 21.20 15.25
C ASP A 78 21.71 22.71 15.48
N ARG A 79 20.73 23.46 14.95
CA ARG A 79 20.62 24.91 15.17
C ARG A 79 20.25 25.24 16.61
N LEU A 80 19.35 24.45 17.22
CA LEU A 80 19.01 24.59 18.64
C LEU A 80 20.24 24.35 19.54
N LYS A 81 21.09 23.38 19.16
CA LYS A 81 22.33 23.07 19.86
C LYS A 81 23.41 24.13 19.69
N ASN A 82 23.71 24.49 18.44
CA ASN A 82 24.92 25.24 18.10
C ASN A 82 24.69 26.75 18.02
N ASP A 83 23.52 27.19 17.55
CA ASP A 83 23.23 28.62 17.37
C ASP A 83 22.54 29.19 18.60
N ALA A 84 21.50 28.51 19.09
CA ALA A 84 20.69 28.99 20.22
C ALA A 84 21.29 28.66 21.60
N HIS A 85 22.34 27.83 21.66
CA HIS A 85 22.98 27.37 22.90
C HIS A 85 21.95 26.88 23.91
N TRP A 86 20.91 26.21 23.41
CA TRP A 86 19.82 25.76 24.25
C TRP A 86 20.35 24.60 25.09
N ASP A 87 20.38 24.73 26.41
CA ASP A 87 20.97 23.75 27.32
C ASP A 87 20.04 23.47 28.51
N GLY A 88 20.30 22.38 29.23
CA GLY A 88 19.58 21.99 30.43
C GLY A 88 18.44 20.99 30.22
N ALA A 89 17.59 20.82 31.24
CA ALA A 89 16.58 19.76 31.31
C ALA A 89 15.53 19.82 30.17
N ALA A 90 15.18 21.02 29.70
CA ALA A 90 14.22 21.20 28.60
C ALA A 90 14.76 20.65 27.27
N ARG A 91 16.06 20.78 27.03
CA ARG A 91 16.71 20.22 25.86
C ARG A 91 16.79 18.69 25.93
N ILE A 92 17.14 18.13 27.08
CA ILE A 92 17.18 16.68 27.27
C ILE A 92 15.79 16.08 27.00
N ALA A 93 14.72 16.75 27.46
CA ALA A 93 13.35 16.33 27.16
C ALA A 93 12.99 16.44 25.67
N TYR A 94 13.48 17.47 24.97
CA TYR A 94 13.30 17.61 23.53
C TYR A 94 14.07 16.54 22.74
N GLU A 95 15.36 16.34 23.01
CA GLU A 95 16.21 15.34 22.34
C GLU A 95 15.63 13.92 22.55
N ALA A 96 15.11 13.62 23.74
CA ALA A 96 14.44 12.36 24.04
C ALA A 96 13.18 12.08 23.20
N VAL A 97 12.60 13.09 22.54
CA VAL A 97 11.47 12.94 21.62
C VAL A 97 11.90 13.10 20.16
N ALA A 98 12.81 14.03 19.88
CA ALA A 98 13.28 14.35 18.55
C ALA A 98 14.10 13.22 17.91
N GLU A 99 15.00 12.58 18.67
CA GLU A 99 15.79 11.45 18.15
C GLU A 99 14.91 10.24 17.77
N PRO A 100 14.01 9.73 18.64
CA PRO A 100 13.09 8.66 18.26
C PRO A 100 12.19 9.04 17.07
N PHE A 101 11.76 10.30 16.98
CA PHE A 101 10.96 10.76 15.85
C PHE A 101 11.74 10.71 14.53
N ILE A 102 13.01 11.13 14.53
CA ILE A 102 13.90 11.01 13.37
C ILE A 102 14.08 9.53 12.99
N GLU A 103 14.33 8.65 13.97
CA GLU A 103 14.48 7.21 13.70
C GLU A 103 13.22 6.59 13.08
N GLU A 104 12.03 6.95 13.56
CA GLU A 104 10.76 6.48 12.98
C GLU A 104 10.55 7.01 11.55
N LEU A 105 10.96 8.24 11.26
CA LEU A 105 10.93 8.78 9.89
C LEU A 105 11.91 8.05 8.96
N GLU A 106 13.10 7.69 9.43
CA GLU A 106 14.07 6.90 8.67
C GLU A 106 13.58 5.47 8.42
N LYS A 107 12.94 4.84 9.42
CA LYS A 107 12.26 3.54 9.25
C LYS A 107 11.12 3.64 8.23
N LEU A 108 10.34 4.73 8.27
CA LEU A 108 9.29 4.98 7.29
C LEU A 108 9.85 5.10 5.87
N GLY A 109 10.95 5.84 5.69
CA GLY A 109 11.63 5.96 4.40
C GLY A 109 12.12 4.61 3.87
N THR A 110 12.74 3.81 4.73
CA THR A 110 13.21 2.45 4.40
C THR A 110 12.04 1.53 4.06
N GLY A 111 10.94 1.59 4.82
CA GLY A 111 9.74 0.81 4.56
C GLY A 111 9.08 1.16 3.23
N ARG A 112 8.98 2.45 2.90
CA ARG A 112 8.48 2.92 1.60
C ARG A 112 9.33 2.40 0.44
N ASN A 113 10.65 2.46 0.57
CA ASN A 113 11.56 1.94 -0.45
C ASN A 113 11.41 0.42 -0.63
N GLY A 114 11.26 -0.32 0.47
CA GLY A 114 10.99 -1.76 0.44
C GLY A 114 9.67 -2.12 -0.25
N ILE A 115 8.61 -1.33 -0.05
CA ILE A 115 7.35 -1.48 -0.79
C ILE A 115 7.58 -1.23 -2.29
N GLY A 116 8.33 -0.19 -2.64
CA GLY A 116 8.73 0.08 -4.02
C GLY A 116 9.46 -1.10 -4.66
N ASP A 117 10.45 -1.68 -4.01
CA ASP A 117 11.17 -2.86 -4.52
C ASP A 117 10.27 -4.08 -4.67
N ALA A 118 9.33 -4.28 -3.73
CA ALA A 118 8.33 -5.35 -3.82
C ALA A 118 7.39 -5.16 -5.01
N LEU A 119 6.96 -3.92 -5.28
CA LEU A 119 6.14 -3.58 -6.45
C LEU A 119 6.91 -3.81 -7.75
N LYS A 120 8.19 -3.43 -7.81
CA LYS A 120 9.05 -3.70 -8.97
C LYS A 120 9.21 -5.19 -9.24
N SER A 121 9.58 -5.96 -8.21
CA SER A 121 9.74 -7.41 -8.31
C SER A 121 8.43 -8.09 -8.72
N SER A 122 7.30 -7.61 -8.22
CA SER A 122 5.98 -8.08 -8.64
C SER A 122 5.70 -7.75 -10.11
N ALA A 123 5.98 -6.53 -10.56
CA ALA A 123 5.79 -6.12 -11.95
C ALA A 123 6.60 -6.99 -12.92
N ASP A 124 7.88 -7.25 -12.63
CA ASP A 124 8.74 -8.12 -13.44
C ASP A 124 8.21 -9.55 -13.49
N GLN A 125 7.71 -10.07 -12.36
CA GLN A 125 7.07 -11.39 -12.31
C GLN A 125 5.77 -11.44 -13.13
N TYR A 126 4.94 -10.41 -13.05
CA TYR A 126 3.70 -10.31 -13.83
C TYR A 126 3.97 -10.14 -15.32
N GLU A 127 5.05 -9.47 -15.70
CA GLU A 127 5.47 -9.40 -17.10
C GLU A 127 5.82 -10.81 -17.62
N MET A 128 6.63 -11.58 -16.88
CA MET A 128 6.93 -12.96 -17.23
C MET A 128 5.66 -13.82 -17.30
N LEU A 129 4.74 -13.63 -16.37
CA LEU A 129 3.47 -14.34 -16.32
C LEU A 129 2.55 -13.98 -17.48
N SER A 130 2.66 -12.77 -18.04
CA SER A 130 1.89 -12.35 -19.23
C SER A 130 2.22 -13.22 -20.45
N TYR A 131 3.49 -13.59 -20.64
CA TYR A 131 3.90 -14.50 -21.71
C TYR A 131 3.34 -15.91 -21.50
N PHE A 132 3.32 -16.38 -20.24
CA PHE A 132 2.72 -17.66 -19.89
C PHE A 132 1.21 -17.68 -20.15
N ALA A 133 0.51 -16.58 -19.84
CA ALA A 133 -0.92 -16.44 -20.12
C ALA A 133 -1.22 -16.51 -21.62
N VAL A 134 -0.42 -15.83 -22.45
CA VAL A 134 -0.56 -15.90 -23.92
C VAL A 134 -0.27 -17.30 -24.44
N ALA A 135 0.77 -17.97 -23.95
CA ALA A 135 1.07 -19.36 -24.34
C ALA A 135 -0.08 -20.32 -23.98
N THR A 136 -0.67 -20.15 -22.80
CA THR A 136 -1.84 -20.91 -22.34
C THR A 136 -3.05 -20.65 -23.22
N ALA A 137 -3.32 -19.39 -23.57
CA ALA A 137 -4.41 -19.03 -24.48
C ALA A 137 -4.23 -19.61 -25.88
N MET A 138 -3.01 -19.55 -26.44
CA MET A 138 -2.68 -20.16 -27.73
C MET A 138 -2.87 -21.68 -27.72
N ALA A 139 -2.49 -22.35 -26.63
CA ALA A 139 -2.79 -23.77 -26.45
C ALA A 139 -4.30 -24.02 -26.45
N MET A 140 -5.09 -23.20 -25.75
CA MET A 140 -6.56 -23.34 -25.78
C MET A 140 -7.15 -23.12 -27.17
N VAL A 141 -6.60 -22.22 -27.99
CA VAL A 141 -7.02 -22.00 -29.39
C VAL A 141 -6.78 -23.25 -30.22
N VAL A 142 -5.57 -23.82 -30.17
CA VAL A 142 -5.23 -25.05 -30.90
C VAL A 142 -6.19 -26.18 -30.52
N TRP A 143 -6.50 -26.31 -29.23
CA TRP A 143 -7.45 -27.32 -28.75
C TRP A 143 -8.89 -27.05 -29.18
N ALA A 144 -9.33 -25.78 -29.20
CA ALA A 144 -10.65 -25.41 -29.69
C ALA A 144 -10.83 -25.71 -31.19
N VAL A 145 -9.78 -25.51 -32.00
CA VAL A 145 -9.76 -25.88 -33.42
C VAL A 145 -9.84 -27.40 -33.57
N LEU A 146 -9.04 -28.16 -32.82
CA LEU A 146 -9.09 -29.63 -32.83
C LEU A 146 -10.47 -30.18 -32.46
N VAL A 147 -11.14 -29.60 -31.45
CA VAL A 147 -12.52 -29.96 -31.07
C VAL A 147 -13.48 -29.67 -32.21
N SER A 148 -13.32 -28.52 -32.87
CA SER A 148 -14.22 -28.10 -33.94
C SER A 148 -14.10 -29.00 -35.17
N VAL A 149 -12.88 -29.39 -35.55
CA VAL A 149 -12.63 -30.36 -36.62
C VAL A 149 -13.09 -31.76 -36.22
N GLY A 150 -12.85 -32.18 -34.98
CA GLY A 150 -13.24 -33.50 -34.46
C GLY A 150 -14.76 -33.71 -34.41
N LYS A 151 -15.57 -32.63 -34.40
CA LYS A 151 -17.03 -32.73 -34.53
C LYS A 151 -17.49 -33.14 -35.93
N LEU A 152 -16.66 -32.99 -36.95
CA LEU A 152 -17.01 -33.30 -38.34
C LEU A 152 -16.91 -34.81 -38.64
N THR A 153 -16.16 -35.58 -37.86
CA THR A 153 -16.01 -37.03 -38.05
C THR A 153 -16.17 -37.81 -36.74
N PRO A 154 -17.15 -38.72 -36.61
CA PRO A 154 -17.43 -39.42 -35.35
C PRO A 154 -16.26 -40.29 -34.85
N ALA A 155 -15.41 -40.80 -35.74
CA ALA A 155 -14.23 -41.59 -35.38
C ALA A 155 -13.14 -40.77 -34.66
N THR A 156 -13.00 -39.48 -34.98
CA THR A 156 -12.00 -38.59 -34.35
C THR A 156 -12.49 -37.98 -33.04
N TRP A 157 -13.78 -38.11 -32.74
CA TRP A 157 -14.40 -37.57 -31.53
C TRP A 157 -13.93 -38.28 -30.24
N VAL A 158 -13.73 -39.59 -30.28
CA VAL A 158 -13.35 -40.36 -29.07
C VAL A 158 -11.87 -40.13 -28.72
N THR A 159 -10.99 -40.15 -29.71
CA THR A 159 -9.56 -39.85 -29.53
C THR A 159 -9.33 -38.41 -29.12
N SER A 160 -10.06 -37.46 -29.69
CA SER A 160 -9.97 -36.05 -29.28
C SER A 160 -10.40 -35.83 -27.83
N GLN A 161 -11.40 -36.54 -27.30
CA GLN A 161 -11.81 -36.42 -25.89
C GLN A 161 -10.72 -36.83 -24.89
N ILE A 162 -9.97 -37.90 -25.19
CA ILE A 162 -8.87 -38.34 -24.32
C ILE A 162 -7.74 -37.30 -24.33
N ALA A 163 -7.35 -36.84 -25.52
CA ALA A 163 -6.33 -35.81 -25.68
C ALA A 163 -6.75 -34.46 -25.05
N LEU A 164 -8.03 -34.10 -25.12
CA LEU A 164 -8.60 -32.90 -24.51
C LEU A 164 -8.51 -32.94 -22.99
N ASN A 165 -8.95 -34.04 -22.37
CA ASN A 165 -8.90 -34.16 -20.90
C ASN A 165 -7.45 -34.19 -20.39
N ALA A 166 -6.54 -34.88 -21.09
CA ALA A 166 -5.13 -34.89 -20.73
C ALA A 166 -4.50 -33.49 -20.87
N GLY A 167 -4.74 -32.79 -21.99
CA GLY A 167 -4.21 -31.45 -22.24
C GLY A 167 -4.76 -30.39 -21.29
N LEU A 168 -6.07 -30.36 -21.07
CA LEU A 168 -6.69 -29.43 -20.11
C LEU A 168 -6.22 -29.71 -18.67
N LYS A 169 -6.04 -30.98 -18.30
CA LYS A 169 -5.51 -31.34 -16.98
C LYS A 169 -4.05 -30.93 -16.83
N ALA A 170 -3.23 -31.06 -17.87
CA ALA A 170 -1.85 -30.59 -17.86
C ALA A 170 -1.77 -29.06 -17.73
N LEU A 171 -2.56 -28.32 -18.51
CA LEU A 171 -2.68 -26.86 -18.41
C LEU A 171 -3.14 -26.43 -17.00
N TRP A 172 -4.16 -27.10 -16.45
CA TRP A 172 -4.64 -26.84 -15.10
C TRP A 172 -3.58 -27.15 -14.04
N THR A 173 -2.80 -28.22 -14.20
CA THR A 173 -1.74 -28.59 -13.26
C THR A 173 -0.61 -27.57 -13.26
N ALA A 174 -0.29 -26.98 -14.42
CA ALA A 174 0.66 -25.88 -14.51
C ALA A 174 0.12 -24.56 -13.93
N LEU A 175 -1.17 -24.27 -14.14
CA LEU A 175 -1.81 -23.03 -13.71
C LEU A 175 -2.13 -23.00 -12.21
N ARG A 176 -2.56 -24.12 -11.63
CA ARG A 176 -2.96 -24.24 -10.22
C ARG A 176 -1.93 -23.71 -9.21
N PRO A 177 -0.63 -24.08 -9.25
CA PRO A 177 0.34 -23.57 -8.29
C PRO A 177 0.53 -22.05 -8.39
N ILE A 178 0.40 -21.48 -9.58
CA ILE A 178 0.48 -20.02 -9.79
C ILE A 178 -0.71 -19.35 -9.11
N LEU A 179 -1.93 -19.84 -9.33
CA LEU A 179 -3.14 -19.31 -8.68
C LEU A 179 -3.07 -19.39 -7.15
N ILE A 180 -2.55 -20.50 -6.59
CA ILE A 180 -2.39 -20.64 -5.14
C ILE A 180 -1.39 -19.62 -4.61
N LYS A 181 -0.24 -19.45 -5.27
CA LYS A 181 0.76 -18.45 -4.86
C LYS A 181 0.19 -17.03 -4.93
N LEU A 182 -0.58 -16.71 -5.97
CA LEU A 182 -1.27 -15.42 -6.11
C LEU A 182 -2.26 -15.20 -4.98
N GLY A 183 -3.06 -16.23 -4.64
CA GLY A 183 -4.03 -16.16 -3.54
C GLY A 183 -3.37 -15.95 -2.19
N ILE A 184 -2.26 -16.63 -1.91
CA ILE A 184 -1.48 -16.43 -0.67
C ILE A 184 -0.90 -15.01 -0.63
N PHE A 185 -0.35 -14.52 -1.75
CA PHE A 185 0.17 -13.16 -1.83
C PHE A 185 -0.93 -12.11 -1.58
N ALA A 186 -2.07 -12.23 -2.26
CA ALA A 186 -3.22 -11.34 -2.07
C ALA A 186 -3.73 -11.36 -0.63
N ALA A 187 -3.80 -12.54 0.00
CA ALA A 187 -4.17 -12.66 1.42
C ALA A 187 -3.14 -12.01 2.34
N GLY A 188 -1.84 -12.14 2.04
CA GLY A 188 -0.76 -11.50 2.79
C GLY A 188 -0.82 -9.97 2.70
N VAL A 189 -1.01 -9.42 1.50
CA VAL A 189 -1.18 -7.97 1.30
C VAL A 189 -2.42 -7.47 2.03
N PHE A 190 -3.53 -8.19 1.95
CA PHE A 190 -4.75 -7.86 2.68
C PHE A 190 -4.53 -7.87 4.21
N ALA A 191 -3.80 -8.85 4.74
CA ALA A 191 -3.47 -8.92 6.16
C ALA A 191 -2.59 -7.74 6.62
N ILE A 192 -1.60 -7.34 5.82
CA ILE A 192 -0.77 -6.17 6.11
C ILE A 192 -1.63 -4.89 6.12
N TYR A 193 -2.49 -4.72 5.12
CA TYR A 193 -3.39 -3.57 5.05
C TYR A 193 -4.31 -3.47 6.29
N GLN A 194 -4.86 -4.60 6.73
CA GLN A 194 -5.66 -4.65 7.97
C GLN A 194 -4.82 -4.34 9.22
N GLY A 195 -3.58 -4.84 9.29
CA GLY A 195 -2.66 -4.54 10.39
C GLY A 195 -2.30 -3.06 10.48
N VAL A 196 -2.00 -2.42 9.35
CA VAL A 196 -1.71 -0.97 9.29
C VAL A 196 -2.95 -0.15 9.68
N SER A 197 -4.14 -0.56 9.24
CA SER A 197 -5.41 0.07 9.65
C SER A 197 -5.58 0.03 11.18
N MET A 198 -5.29 -1.11 11.82
CA MET A 198 -5.36 -1.24 13.28
C MET A 198 -4.31 -0.37 13.99
N GLN A 199 -3.07 -0.30 13.48
CA GLN A 199 -2.04 0.56 14.06
C GLN A 199 -2.37 2.05 13.92
N ASN A 200 -2.99 2.48 12.82
CA ASN A 200 -3.49 3.85 12.68
C ASN A 200 -4.56 4.18 13.73
N LEU A 201 -5.42 3.24 14.09
CA LEU A 201 -6.40 3.41 15.16
C LEU A 201 -5.74 3.50 16.55
N GLU A 202 -4.72 2.67 16.82
CA GLU A 202 -3.96 2.76 18.07
C GLU A 202 -3.18 4.07 18.19
N GLN A 203 -2.56 4.55 17.11
CA GLN A 203 -1.89 5.84 17.09
C GLN A 203 -2.89 6.99 17.26
N ALA A 204 -4.04 6.95 16.59
CA ALA A 204 -5.11 7.93 16.80
C ALA A 204 -5.59 7.96 18.26
N GLY A 205 -5.72 6.79 18.90
CA GLY A 205 -6.04 6.68 20.33
C GLY A 205 -4.93 7.22 21.23
N LYS A 206 -3.65 6.99 20.90
CA LYS A 206 -2.51 7.57 21.60
C LYS A 206 -2.44 9.09 21.42
N PHE A 207 -2.77 9.64 20.25
CA PHE A 207 -2.85 11.08 20.02
C PHE A 207 -4.03 11.73 20.77
N GLN A 208 -5.19 11.07 20.84
CA GLN A 208 -6.27 11.52 21.72
C GLN A 208 -5.85 11.52 23.20
N ASN A 209 -5.09 10.52 23.64
CA ASN A 209 -4.57 10.47 25.01
C ASN A 209 -3.36 11.40 25.25
N MET A 210 -2.64 11.81 24.19
CA MET A 210 -1.57 12.81 24.26
C MET A 210 -2.09 14.26 24.23
N MET A 211 -3.36 14.51 23.89
CA MET A 211 -4.01 15.81 24.13
C MET A 211 -4.17 16.13 25.62
N ALA A 212 -3.74 15.25 26.53
CA ALA A 212 -3.72 15.47 27.96
C ALA A 212 -2.39 15.05 28.60
N MET A 213 -1.24 15.38 28.00
CA MET A 213 -0.03 15.55 28.82
C MET A 213 -0.08 16.95 29.46
N PRO A 214 -0.39 17.09 30.76
CA PRO A 214 -0.20 18.34 31.48
C PRO A 214 1.31 18.56 31.70
N MET A 215 2.05 18.87 30.64
CA MET A 215 3.47 19.22 30.75
C MET A 215 3.74 20.73 30.58
N VAL A 216 2.70 21.57 30.61
CA VAL A 216 2.85 23.03 30.55
C VAL A 216 1.84 23.78 31.43
N GLU A 217 1.55 23.31 32.65
CA GLU A 217 0.58 24.02 33.50
C GLU A 217 1.15 24.90 34.61
N GLN A 218 2.47 24.97 34.86
CA GLN A 218 2.93 25.80 35.98
C GLN A 218 4.17 26.68 35.81
N TYR A 219 4.96 26.60 34.73
CA TYR A 219 6.11 27.51 34.58
C TYR A 219 6.35 27.90 33.12
N GLY A 220 6.22 29.20 32.82
CA GLY A 220 6.70 29.81 31.59
C GLY A 220 8.08 30.43 31.80
N LEU A 221 8.91 30.51 30.77
CA LEU A 221 10.17 31.25 30.84
C LEU A 221 9.87 32.74 30.66
N GLY A 222 10.05 33.52 31.73
CA GLY A 222 9.93 34.98 31.71
C GLY A 222 11.31 35.63 31.72
N ASN A 223 11.47 36.74 31.01
CA ASN A 223 12.70 37.51 31.03
C ASN A 223 12.79 38.32 32.33
N ASP A 224 13.87 38.18 33.09
CA ASP A 224 14.15 39.01 34.28
C ASP A 224 14.71 40.37 33.82
N PRO A 225 14.00 41.49 34.04
CA PRO A 225 14.38 42.80 33.51
C PRO A 225 15.72 43.34 34.02
N ASN A 226 16.28 42.77 35.09
CA ASN A 226 17.56 43.22 35.65
C ASN A 226 18.77 42.39 35.17
N SER A 227 18.57 41.12 34.79
CA SER A 227 19.67 40.21 34.46
C SER A 227 19.64 39.71 33.01
N GLY A 228 18.52 39.87 32.30
CA GLY A 228 18.32 39.35 30.94
C GLY A 228 18.32 37.81 30.87
N ALA A 229 18.38 37.12 32.01
CA ALA A 229 18.33 35.68 32.09
C ALA A 229 16.87 35.19 32.05
N LEU A 230 16.66 34.05 31.41
CA LEU A 230 15.36 33.38 31.40
C LEU A 230 15.10 32.74 32.77
N VAL A 231 14.14 33.28 33.51
CA VAL A 231 13.74 32.77 34.84
C VAL A 231 12.34 32.16 34.74
N GLN A 232 12.13 31.02 35.39
CA GLN A 232 10.81 30.38 35.44
C GLN A 232 9.81 31.26 36.20
N LYS A 233 8.78 31.76 35.51
CA LYS A 233 7.65 32.48 36.11
C LYS A 233 6.39 31.60 36.06
N PRO A 234 5.65 31.50 37.17
CA PRO A 234 4.34 30.85 37.16
C PRO A 234 3.34 31.69 36.36
N ILE A 235 2.62 31.05 35.44
CA ILE A 235 1.56 31.68 34.65
C ILE A 235 0.26 31.60 35.46
N PRO A 236 -0.48 32.71 35.66
CA PRO A 236 -1.77 32.66 36.34
C PRO A 236 -2.78 31.88 35.49
N THR A 237 -3.18 30.71 35.97
CA THR A 237 -4.25 29.88 35.40
C THR A 237 -5.60 30.57 35.60
N THR A 238 -6.01 31.40 34.63
CA THR A 238 -7.38 31.89 34.58
C THR A 238 -8.28 30.76 34.09
N LYS A 239 -8.93 30.06 35.02
CA LYS A 239 -10.04 29.16 34.71
C LYS A 239 -11.21 29.98 34.17
N GLN A 240 -11.53 29.82 32.89
CA GLN A 240 -12.88 29.55 32.38
C GLN A 240 -12.98 30.00 30.92
N ASN A 241 -12.98 29.01 30.02
CA ASN A 241 -13.65 29.12 28.74
C ASN A 241 -14.66 27.97 28.68
N GLY A 242 -15.96 28.29 28.65
CA GLY A 242 -17.05 27.37 28.34
C GLY A 242 -18.23 27.36 29.32
N SER A 243 -19.28 28.15 29.07
CA SER A 243 -20.48 27.67 28.34
C SER A 243 -21.63 28.70 28.43
N PRO A 244 -22.40 28.96 27.34
CA PRO A 244 -23.58 29.83 27.36
C PRO A 244 -24.86 29.00 27.42
N THR A 245 -25.59 28.96 28.55
CA THR A 245 -27.04 28.64 28.58
C THR A 245 -27.64 28.86 29.97
N ASN A 246 -28.47 29.90 30.13
CA ASN A 246 -29.90 29.76 30.44
C ASN A 246 -30.52 31.12 30.76
N THR A 247 -31.48 31.47 29.90
CA THR A 247 -32.60 32.38 30.10
C THR A 247 -33.21 32.29 31.50
N GLU A 248 -33.13 33.38 32.26
CA GLU A 248 -34.13 33.72 33.28
C GLU A 248 -35.03 34.82 32.72
N VAL A 249 -36.31 34.45 32.58
CA VAL A 249 -37.43 35.30 32.18
C VAL A 249 -37.79 36.23 33.36
N PRO A 250 -38.10 37.51 33.12
CA PRO A 250 -38.52 38.41 34.18
C PRO A 250 -39.98 38.15 34.56
N THR A 251 -40.25 37.90 35.83
CA THR A 251 -41.61 37.95 36.39
C THR A 251 -41.68 39.10 37.38
N GLN A 252 -42.37 40.17 36.98
CA GLN A 252 -42.84 41.23 37.86
C GLN A 252 -44.05 40.79 38.70
N MET A 253 -44.28 41.58 39.75
CA MET A 253 -45.45 41.71 40.64
C MET A 253 -45.39 40.80 41.89
N ALA A 254 -45.52 41.32 43.12
CA ALA A 254 -46.24 42.53 43.57
C ALA A 254 -45.38 43.51 44.40
#